data_AF-A0A2D5YI91-F1
#
_entry.id   AF-A0A2D5YI91-F1
#
_cell.length_a   1.000
_cell.length_b   1.000
_cell.length_c   1.000
_cell.angle_alpha   90.00
_cell.angle_beta   90.00
_cell.angle_gamma   90.00
#
_symmetry.space_group_name_H-M   'P 1'
#
loop_
_entity.id
_entity.type
_entity.pdbx_description
1 polymer ?
#
loop_
_entity_poly.entity_id
_entity_poly.type
_entity_poly.pdbx_seq_one_letter_code
_entity_poly.pdbx_strand_id
1 'polypeptide(L)'
;MLIEMDYLERTLDFIGQVEEEDKPGVVPSDAGTIDDIVFSLSISTIIKELHSSNSRAYDALIDNGEEWSAAESGGLSLVLADAVDGVREAKDLAILTGALGGYEIPSQNDIDDYVEDIPPSVMEKVLRDTNGDTIWDTAVIVFGISGDADPAVVIERTYQAIEERGEGLGRPGGLTYSSMELTGPVPVTQAITERSFHEFWRVFPLGVGLCALMIFALHRRIRAVLIAGVPTLYGILITYGIIGWWGREVTPTIIALGPILMALGVAYGLHLTNRFTEEQGNAQERMMRAMSTTGR
;
A
#
# COMPACT_ATOMS: atom_id res chain seq x y z
N MET A 1 9.74 -20.86 -4.04
CA MET A 1 9.76 -19.47 -3.56
C MET A 1 9.89 -18.48 -4.71
N LEU A 2 11.01 -18.44 -5.44
CA LEU A 2 11.23 -17.49 -6.55
C LEU A 2 10.08 -17.41 -7.56
N ILE A 3 9.56 -18.54 -8.04
CA ILE A 3 8.43 -18.57 -8.99
C ILE A 3 7.14 -17.94 -8.40
N GLU A 4 6.89 -18.11 -7.10
CA GLU A 4 5.73 -17.45 -6.46
C GLU A 4 5.95 -15.93 -6.33
N MET A 5 7.21 -15.50 -6.12
CA MET A 5 7.55 -14.08 -6.07
C MET A 5 7.38 -13.44 -7.45
N ASP A 6 7.86 -14.09 -8.51
CA ASP A 6 7.66 -13.65 -9.89
C ASP A 6 6.18 -13.58 -10.26
N TYR A 7 5.37 -14.55 -9.84
CA TYR A 7 3.93 -14.50 -10.03
C TYR A 7 3.31 -13.27 -9.36
N LEU A 8 3.64 -13.00 -8.09
CA LEU A 8 3.11 -11.83 -7.38
C LEU A 8 3.53 -10.52 -8.04
N GLU A 9 4.80 -10.42 -8.42
CA GLU A 9 5.35 -9.28 -9.14
C GLU A 9 4.59 -9.03 -10.45
N ARG A 10 4.45 -10.05 -11.31
CA ARG A 10 3.72 -9.92 -12.58
C ARG A 10 2.23 -9.69 -12.42
N THR A 11 1.64 -10.12 -11.32
CA THR A 11 0.19 -9.94 -11.05
C THR A 11 -0.11 -8.54 -10.54
N LEU A 12 0.76 -7.99 -9.67
CA LEU A 12 0.55 -6.70 -9.02
C LEU A 12 1.17 -5.53 -9.80
N ASP A 13 2.32 -5.74 -10.44
CA ASP A 13 3.10 -4.76 -11.19
C ASP A 13 3.26 -5.23 -12.65
N PHE A 14 2.13 -5.43 -13.33
CA PHE A 14 2.12 -6.07 -14.65
C PHE A 14 2.73 -5.19 -15.75
N ILE A 15 2.86 -3.88 -15.52
CA ILE A 15 3.62 -3.00 -16.41
C ILE A 15 5.11 -3.09 -16.12
N GLY A 16 5.51 -3.01 -14.85
CA GLY A 16 6.91 -3.02 -14.43
C GLY A 16 7.60 -4.37 -14.44
N GLN A 17 6.88 -5.46 -14.73
CA GLN A 17 7.39 -6.83 -14.63
C GLN A 17 7.21 -7.68 -15.91
N VAL A 18 6.73 -7.07 -17.00
CA VAL A 18 6.54 -7.71 -18.30
C VAL A 18 7.31 -6.94 -19.36
N GLU A 19 8.10 -7.64 -20.17
CA GLU A 19 8.92 -7.01 -21.21
C GLU A 19 8.09 -6.36 -22.32
N GLU A 20 8.66 -5.33 -22.95
CA GLU A 20 8.11 -4.82 -24.21
C GLU A 20 8.22 -5.87 -25.33
N GLU A 21 7.16 -5.96 -26.14
CA GLU A 21 7.17 -6.79 -27.35
C GLU A 21 8.34 -6.36 -28.25
N ASP A 22 9.14 -7.33 -28.70
CA ASP A 22 10.35 -7.16 -29.50
C ASP A 22 11.56 -6.47 -28.83
N LYS A 23 11.54 -6.23 -27.50
CA LYS A 23 12.71 -5.72 -26.75
C LYS A 23 13.04 -6.55 -25.50
N PRO A 24 13.75 -7.67 -25.68
CA PRO A 24 14.17 -8.51 -24.56
C PRO A 24 14.98 -7.71 -23.53
N GLY A 25 14.60 -7.83 -22.27
CA GLY A 25 15.20 -7.21 -21.10
C GLY A 25 14.78 -5.79 -20.81
N VAL A 26 13.93 -5.19 -21.66
CA VAL A 26 13.38 -3.86 -21.43
C VAL A 26 12.00 -3.99 -20.81
N VAL A 27 11.88 -3.51 -19.57
CA VAL A 27 10.63 -3.50 -18.81
C VAL A 27 10.17 -2.04 -18.68
N PRO A 28 8.95 -1.68 -19.11
CA PRO A 28 8.45 -0.32 -19.04
C PRO A 28 8.10 0.07 -17.60
N SER A 29 7.90 1.37 -17.35
CA SER A 29 7.40 1.88 -16.08
C SER A 29 6.34 2.94 -16.35
N ASP A 30 5.20 2.82 -15.67
CA ASP A 30 4.07 3.76 -15.74
C ASP A 30 4.00 4.70 -14.50
N ALA A 31 4.99 4.61 -13.60
CA ALA A 31 5.03 5.30 -12.31
C ALA A 31 3.77 5.06 -11.45
N GLY A 32 3.12 3.89 -11.56
CA GLY A 32 1.95 3.50 -10.78
C GLY A 32 0.67 4.23 -11.18
N THR A 33 0.51 4.53 -12.47
CA THR A 33 -0.69 5.21 -13.00
C THR A 33 -1.78 4.23 -13.45
N ILE A 34 -1.42 3.00 -13.77
CA ILE A 34 -2.31 1.96 -14.27
C ILE A 34 -2.54 0.89 -13.20
N ASP A 35 -1.48 0.44 -12.54
CA ASP A 35 -1.51 -0.66 -11.57
C ASP A 35 -1.35 -0.24 -10.10
N ASP A 36 -1.20 1.07 -9.86
CA ASP A 36 -0.96 1.68 -8.55
C ASP A 36 0.41 1.32 -7.92
N ILE A 37 1.30 0.64 -8.65
CA ILE A 37 2.65 0.23 -8.21
C ILE A 37 3.71 1.08 -8.93
N VAL A 38 4.55 1.76 -8.16
CA VAL A 38 5.65 2.58 -8.69
C VAL A 38 6.89 1.74 -8.95
N PHE A 39 7.15 0.76 -8.09
CA PHE A 39 8.24 -0.19 -8.24
C PHE A 39 7.99 -1.46 -7.41
N SER A 40 8.56 -2.56 -7.86
CA SER A 40 8.71 -3.79 -7.10
C SER A 40 10.19 -4.15 -6.94
N LEU A 41 10.56 -4.63 -5.77
CA LEU A 41 11.94 -5.04 -5.46
C LEU A 41 11.94 -6.30 -4.62
N SER A 42 12.55 -7.35 -5.16
CA SER A 42 12.82 -8.58 -4.43
C SER A 42 14.05 -9.30 -5.01
N ILE A 43 14.40 -10.46 -4.46
CA ILE A 43 15.42 -11.32 -5.07
C ILE A 43 15.02 -11.80 -6.48
N SER A 44 13.72 -12.00 -6.73
CA SER A 44 13.20 -12.36 -8.06
C SER A 44 13.48 -11.25 -9.07
N THR A 45 13.15 -10.00 -8.72
CA THR A 45 13.50 -8.83 -9.52
C THR A 45 14.99 -8.75 -9.80
N ILE A 46 15.84 -8.89 -8.77
CA ILE A 46 17.31 -8.80 -8.93
C ILE A 46 17.83 -9.86 -9.90
N ILE A 47 17.36 -11.12 -9.77
CA ILE A 47 17.77 -12.20 -10.66
C ILE A 47 17.33 -11.93 -12.10
N LYS A 48 16.09 -11.49 -12.32
CA LYS A 48 15.58 -11.13 -13.65
C LYS A 48 16.37 -9.98 -14.28
N GLU A 49 16.72 -8.96 -13.49
CA GLU A 49 17.57 -7.85 -13.91
C GLU A 49 18.97 -8.30 -14.33
N LEU A 50 19.59 -9.21 -13.58
CA LEU A 50 20.89 -9.77 -13.93
C LEU A 50 20.80 -10.63 -15.20
N HIS A 51 19.77 -11.48 -15.30
CA HIS A 51 19.54 -12.34 -16.45
C HIS A 51 19.30 -11.54 -17.74
N SER A 52 18.59 -10.42 -17.66
CA SER A 52 18.31 -9.54 -18.80
C SER A 52 19.40 -8.49 -19.09
N SER A 53 20.50 -8.49 -18.33
CA SER A 53 21.56 -7.48 -18.50
C SER A 53 22.28 -7.61 -19.85
N ASN A 54 22.44 -8.83 -20.36
CA ASN A 54 23.09 -9.09 -21.63
C ASN A 54 22.30 -8.52 -22.81
N SER A 55 20.98 -8.76 -22.89
CA SER A 55 20.14 -8.20 -23.96
C SER A 55 20.24 -6.68 -24.04
N ARG A 56 20.17 -6.00 -22.88
CA ARG A 56 20.31 -4.55 -22.76
C ARG A 56 21.70 -4.05 -23.15
N ALA A 57 22.75 -4.83 -22.91
CA ALA A 57 24.11 -4.48 -23.32
C ALA A 57 24.27 -4.50 -24.86
N TYR A 58 23.64 -5.46 -25.54
CA TYR A 58 23.61 -5.49 -27.01
C TYR A 58 22.81 -4.30 -27.57
N ASP A 59 21.66 -3.97 -26.98
CA ASP A 59 20.87 -2.80 -27.38
C ASP A 59 21.68 -1.51 -27.25
N ALA A 60 22.34 -1.31 -26.11
CA ALA A 60 23.19 -0.14 -25.91
C ALA A 60 24.33 -0.09 -26.94
N LEU A 61 24.94 -1.22 -27.29
CA LEU A 61 26.02 -1.25 -28.28
C LEU A 61 25.51 -0.89 -29.69
N ILE A 62 24.34 -1.40 -30.08
CA ILE A 62 23.70 -1.09 -31.36
C ILE A 62 23.32 0.39 -31.42
N ASP A 63 22.60 0.90 -30.41
CA ASP A 63 22.10 2.28 -30.39
C ASP A 63 23.24 3.31 -30.43
N ASN A 64 24.28 3.10 -29.61
CA ASN A 64 25.47 3.98 -29.63
C ASN A 64 26.23 3.86 -30.96
N GLY A 65 26.30 2.66 -31.53
CA GLY A 65 26.95 2.43 -32.82
C GLY A 65 26.23 3.13 -33.97
N GLU A 66 24.89 3.12 -33.98
CA GLU A 66 24.09 3.86 -34.95
C GLU A 66 24.27 5.37 -34.81
N GLU A 67 24.26 5.88 -33.58
CA GLU A 67 24.48 7.30 -33.30
C GLU A 67 25.87 7.74 -33.79
N TRP A 68 26.91 6.97 -33.50
CA TRP A 68 28.27 7.25 -33.97
C TRP A 68 28.38 7.16 -35.50
N SER A 69 27.73 6.18 -36.11
CA SER A 69 27.71 6.01 -37.57
C SER A 69 27.04 7.21 -38.26
N ALA A 70 25.97 7.74 -37.67
CA ALA A 70 25.24 8.91 -38.16
C ALA A 70 25.98 10.23 -37.94
N ALA A 71 26.81 10.32 -36.90
CA ALA A 71 27.62 11.50 -36.59
C ALA A 71 28.90 11.59 -37.45
N GLU A 72 29.41 10.45 -37.93
CA GLU A 72 30.63 10.37 -38.73
C GLU A 72 30.35 10.58 -40.23
N SER A 73 31.34 11.06 -40.98
CA SER A 73 31.19 11.29 -42.43
C SER A 73 32.27 10.57 -43.24
N GLY A 74 31.89 10.05 -44.41
CA GLY A 74 32.81 9.35 -45.31
C GLY A 74 32.95 7.85 -45.03
N GLY A 75 34.09 7.27 -45.41
CA GLY A 75 34.26 5.80 -45.43
C GLY A 75 34.23 5.13 -44.04
N LEU A 76 34.51 5.87 -42.96
CA LEU A 76 34.43 5.34 -41.60
C LEU A 76 32.99 5.07 -41.15
N SER A 77 32.04 5.93 -41.54
CA SER A 77 30.60 5.73 -41.29
C SER A 77 30.10 4.41 -41.91
N LEU A 78 30.53 4.09 -43.14
CA LEU A 78 30.16 2.83 -43.80
C LEU A 78 30.69 1.59 -43.06
N VAL A 79 31.93 1.65 -42.55
CA VAL A 79 32.52 0.55 -41.77
C VAL A 79 31.82 0.40 -40.42
N LEU A 80 31.46 1.50 -39.78
CA LEU A 80 30.72 1.48 -38.51
C LEU A 80 29.31 0.90 -38.71
N ALA A 81 28.61 1.29 -39.76
CA ALA A 81 27.29 0.75 -40.10
C ALA A 81 27.33 -0.77 -40.31
N ASP A 82 28.30 -1.28 -41.07
CA ASP A 82 28.47 -2.72 -41.32
C ASP A 82 28.78 -3.49 -40.02
N ALA A 83 29.59 -2.89 -39.13
CA ALA A 83 29.86 -3.48 -37.81
C ALA A 83 28.61 -3.53 -36.93
N VAL A 84 27.78 -2.48 -36.94
CA VAL A 84 26.51 -2.43 -36.20
C VAL A 84 25.52 -3.47 -36.72
N ASP A 85 25.41 -3.63 -38.04
CA ASP A 85 24.56 -4.66 -38.63
C ASP A 85 25.03 -6.06 -38.26
N GLY A 86 26.35 -6.31 -38.21
CA GLY A 86 26.90 -7.58 -37.71
C GLY A 86 26.58 -7.85 -36.23
N VAL A 87 26.59 -6.83 -35.38
CA VAL A 87 26.18 -6.94 -33.97
C VAL A 87 24.68 -7.22 -33.86
N ARG A 88 23.86 -6.58 -34.70
CA ARG A 88 22.41 -6.82 -34.76
C ARG A 88 22.09 -8.25 -35.17
N GLU A 89 22.71 -8.77 -36.22
CA GLU A 89 22.53 -10.17 -36.64
C GLU A 89 22.96 -11.16 -35.54
N ALA A 90 24.06 -10.86 -34.84
CA ALA A 90 24.50 -11.67 -33.69
C ALA A 90 23.48 -11.63 -32.53
N LYS A 91 22.92 -10.45 -32.24
CA LYS A 91 21.84 -10.30 -31.24
C LYS A 91 20.62 -11.11 -31.63
N ASP A 92 20.13 -11.00 -32.87
CA ASP A 92 18.95 -11.73 -33.34
C ASP A 92 19.14 -13.24 -33.25
N LEU A 93 20.32 -13.74 -33.61
CA LEU A 93 20.68 -15.15 -33.44
C LEU A 93 20.72 -15.55 -31.95
N ALA A 94 21.23 -14.69 -31.10
CA ALA A 94 21.32 -14.93 -29.67
C ALA A 94 19.94 -14.90 -28.98
N ILE A 95 18.97 -14.11 -29.48
CA ILE A 95 17.56 -14.17 -29.07
C ILE A 95 16.97 -15.53 -29.46
N LEU A 96 17.11 -15.93 -30.73
CA LEU A 96 16.58 -17.20 -31.24
C LEU A 96 17.13 -18.44 -30.53
N THR A 97 18.37 -18.36 -30.06
CA THR A 97 19.02 -19.45 -29.32
C THR A 97 18.81 -19.38 -27.80
N GLY A 98 18.13 -18.34 -27.29
CA GLY A 98 17.93 -18.11 -25.86
C GLY A 98 19.20 -17.71 -25.10
N ALA A 99 20.27 -17.34 -25.81
CA ALA A 99 21.59 -17.08 -25.23
C ALA A 99 21.72 -15.68 -24.59
N LEU A 100 20.81 -14.74 -24.90
CA LEU A 100 20.84 -13.38 -24.34
C LEU A 100 20.16 -13.26 -22.96
N GLY A 101 19.34 -14.23 -22.58
CA GLY A 101 18.46 -14.10 -21.42
C GLY A 101 17.36 -13.06 -21.63
N GLY A 102 16.30 -13.19 -20.82
CA GLY A 102 15.18 -12.26 -20.79
C GLY A 102 14.83 -11.89 -19.34
N TYR A 103 13.87 -11.01 -19.17
CA TYR A 103 13.28 -10.61 -17.89
C TYR A 103 12.29 -11.67 -17.42
N GLU A 104 12.83 -12.84 -17.16
CA GLU A 104 12.12 -14.02 -16.69
C GLU A 104 13.03 -14.82 -15.75
N ILE A 105 12.42 -15.71 -14.96
CA ILE A 105 13.17 -16.54 -14.02
C ILE A 105 14.01 -17.55 -14.81
N PRO A 106 15.34 -17.54 -14.67
CA PRO A 106 16.23 -18.39 -15.46
C PRO A 106 16.32 -19.81 -14.90
N SER A 107 17.20 -20.63 -15.48
CA SER A 107 17.43 -21.99 -15.01
C SER A 107 18.11 -22.01 -13.64
N GLN A 108 17.98 -23.11 -12.88
CA GLN A 108 18.59 -23.21 -11.55
C GLN A 108 20.11 -22.97 -11.56
N ASN A 109 20.81 -23.39 -12.63
CA ASN A 109 22.26 -23.16 -12.73
C ASN A 109 22.56 -21.66 -12.83
N ASP A 110 21.82 -20.92 -13.65
CA ASP A 110 22.01 -19.47 -13.80
C ASP A 110 21.61 -18.74 -12.51
N ILE A 111 20.55 -19.21 -11.83
CA ILE A 111 20.15 -18.69 -10.50
C ILE A 111 21.31 -18.82 -9.52
N ASP A 112 21.96 -19.98 -9.45
CA ASP A 112 23.07 -20.23 -8.53
C ASP A 112 24.25 -19.30 -8.85
N ASP A 113 24.62 -19.15 -10.13
CA ASP A 113 25.67 -18.25 -10.59
C ASP A 113 25.37 -16.78 -10.22
N TYR A 114 24.15 -16.29 -10.50
CA TYR A 114 23.76 -14.92 -10.16
C TYR A 114 23.72 -14.68 -8.65
N VAL A 115 23.30 -15.66 -7.86
CA VAL A 115 23.26 -15.56 -6.40
C VAL A 115 24.66 -15.46 -5.83
N GLU A 116 25.65 -16.15 -6.39
CA GLU A 116 27.06 -16.01 -5.99
C GLU A 116 27.64 -14.63 -6.30
N ASP A 117 27.21 -14.00 -7.40
CA ASP A 117 27.68 -12.67 -7.81
C ASP A 117 27.05 -11.51 -7.01
N ILE A 118 25.90 -11.74 -6.36
CA ILE A 118 25.23 -10.70 -5.57
C ILE A 118 26.01 -10.46 -4.26
N PRO A 119 26.38 -9.20 -3.94
CA PRO A 119 27.06 -8.89 -2.69
C PRO A 119 26.25 -9.34 -1.45
N PRO A 120 26.87 -9.96 -0.44
CA PRO A 120 26.15 -10.45 0.76
C PRO A 120 25.32 -9.37 1.46
N SER A 121 25.79 -8.13 1.47
CA SER A 121 25.09 -6.98 2.07
C SER A 121 23.78 -6.59 1.37
N VAL A 122 23.61 -7.01 0.11
CA VAL A 122 22.35 -6.88 -0.65
C VAL A 122 21.48 -8.10 -0.38
N MET A 123 22.07 -9.30 -0.40
CA MET A 123 21.37 -10.55 -0.17
C MET A 123 20.67 -10.56 1.19
N GLU A 124 21.37 -10.16 2.26
CA GLU A 124 20.84 -10.09 3.63
C GLU A 124 19.64 -9.13 3.81
N LYS A 125 19.36 -8.26 2.84
CA LYS A 125 18.19 -7.35 2.86
C LYS A 125 16.94 -7.98 2.27
N VAL A 126 17.09 -8.95 1.36
CA VAL A 126 15.99 -9.55 0.60
C VAL A 126 15.79 -11.02 0.92
N LEU A 127 16.82 -11.71 1.41
CA LEU A 127 16.81 -13.10 1.84
C LEU A 127 17.34 -13.24 3.28
N ARG A 128 16.85 -14.25 3.98
CA ARG A 128 17.31 -14.60 5.33
C ARG A 128 17.24 -16.10 5.59
N ASP A 129 18.37 -16.66 6.00
CA ASP A 129 18.47 -17.99 6.60
C ASP A 129 18.10 -17.84 8.09
N THR A 130 17.04 -18.52 8.50
CA THR A 130 16.48 -18.41 9.85
C THR A 130 16.98 -19.53 10.76
N ASN A 131 17.44 -20.64 10.18
CA ASN A 131 17.73 -21.87 10.91
C ASN A 131 19.23 -22.29 10.85
N GLY A 132 20.03 -21.65 9.99
CA GLY A 132 21.48 -21.85 9.87
C GLY A 132 21.88 -23.08 9.05
N ASP A 133 20.98 -23.63 8.24
CA ASP A 133 21.23 -24.81 7.38
C ASP A 133 21.81 -24.46 6.02
N THR A 134 22.18 -23.19 5.78
CA THR A 134 22.70 -22.67 4.50
C THR A 134 21.66 -22.60 3.38
N ILE A 135 20.38 -22.81 3.71
CA ILE A 135 19.24 -22.63 2.80
C ILE A 135 18.50 -21.36 3.19
N TRP A 136 18.15 -20.54 2.21
CA TRP A 136 17.37 -19.32 2.44
C TRP A 136 15.91 -19.67 2.79
N ASP A 137 15.50 -19.35 4.02
CA ASP A 137 14.17 -19.69 4.54
C ASP A 137 13.11 -18.62 4.26
N THR A 138 13.53 -17.35 4.21
CA THR A 138 12.63 -16.20 4.16
C THR A 138 13.09 -15.22 3.10
N ALA A 139 12.14 -14.73 2.31
CA ALA A 139 12.35 -13.66 1.34
C ALA A 139 11.38 -12.51 1.58
N VAL A 140 11.74 -11.32 1.09
CA VAL A 140 10.88 -10.13 1.12
C VAL A 140 10.64 -9.63 -0.30
N ILE A 141 9.40 -9.25 -0.57
CA ILE A 141 9.02 -8.46 -1.75
C ILE A 141 8.61 -7.07 -1.24
N VAL A 142 9.23 -6.03 -1.79
CA VAL A 142 8.94 -4.64 -1.44
C VAL A 142 8.23 -3.99 -2.62
N PHE A 143 7.00 -3.55 -2.41
CA PHE A 143 6.25 -2.75 -3.38
C PHE A 143 6.21 -1.29 -2.93
N GLY A 144 6.58 -0.39 -3.83
CA GLY A 144 6.27 1.04 -3.70
C GLY A 144 4.93 1.30 -4.36
N ILE A 145 3.97 1.88 -3.63
CA ILE A 145 2.64 2.21 -4.15
C ILE A 145 2.55 3.69 -4.51
N SER A 146 1.70 4.01 -5.48
CA SER A 146 1.40 5.40 -5.85
C SER A 146 0.75 6.17 -4.71
N GLY A 147 1.04 7.46 -4.61
CA GLY A 147 0.47 8.33 -3.57
C GLY A 147 -1.03 8.59 -3.73
N ASP A 148 -1.56 8.39 -4.94
CA ASP A 148 -2.98 8.56 -5.27
C ASP A 148 -3.76 7.24 -5.21
N ALA A 149 -3.09 6.11 -4.94
CA ALA A 149 -3.70 4.79 -4.85
C ALA A 149 -4.63 4.69 -3.63
N ASP A 150 -5.77 3.99 -3.79
CA ASP A 150 -6.61 3.62 -2.66
C ASP A 150 -5.97 2.44 -1.90
N PRO A 151 -5.51 2.63 -0.64
CA PRO A 151 -4.85 1.58 0.12
C PRO A 151 -5.71 0.33 0.27
N ALA A 152 -7.03 0.47 0.44
CA ALA A 152 -7.92 -0.68 0.60
C ALA A 152 -7.93 -1.57 -0.65
N VAL A 153 -7.95 -0.95 -1.83
CA VAL A 153 -7.97 -1.66 -3.11
C VAL A 153 -6.65 -2.40 -3.35
N VAL A 154 -5.52 -1.73 -3.12
CA VAL A 154 -4.18 -2.35 -3.31
C VAL A 154 -3.97 -3.50 -2.34
N ILE A 155 -4.37 -3.33 -1.06
CA ILE A 155 -4.29 -4.39 -0.04
C ILE A 155 -5.13 -5.61 -0.44
N GLU A 156 -6.37 -5.39 -0.88
CA GLU A 156 -7.27 -6.48 -1.30
C GLU A 156 -6.71 -7.23 -2.52
N ARG A 157 -6.26 -6.51 -3.56
CA ARG A 157 -5.59 -7.11 -4.72
C ARG A 157 -4.37 -7.92 -4.32
N THR A 158 -3.59 -7.44 -3.35
CA THR A 158 -2.41 -8.14 -2.85
C THR A 158 -2.78 -9.44 -2.13
N TYR A 159 -3.84 -9.44 -1.32
CA TYR A 159 -4.32 -10.68 -0.67
C TYR A 159 -4.81 -11.71 -1.70
N GLN A 160 -5.54 -11.27 -2.73
CA GLN A 160 -6.00 -12.14 -3.82
C GLN A 160 -4.82 -12.75 -4.58
N ALA A 161 -3.84 -11.92 -4.97
CA ALA A 161 -2.63 -12.38 -5.64
C ALA A 161 -1.84 -13.36 -4.76
N ILE A 162 -1.77 -13.11 -3.44
CA ILE A 162 -1.21 -14.07 -2.49
C ILE A 162 -2.02 -15.37 -2.58
N GLU A 163 -3.32 -15.36 -2.35
CA GLU A 163 -4.14 -16.58 -2.33
C GLU A 163 -3.98 -17.46 -3.58
N GLU A 164 -3.85 -16.85 -4.77
CA GLU A 164 -3.76 -17.54 -6.07
C GLU A 164 -2.32 -17.93 -6.49
N ARG A 165 -1.28 -17.43 -5.82
CA ARG A 165 0.15 -17.51 -6.25
C ARG A 165 0.74 -18.88 -6.56
N GLY A 166 0.14 -19.95 -6.05
CA GLY A 166 0.63 -21.32 -6.20
C GLY A 166 -0.25 -22.21 -7.06
N GLU A 167 -1.31 -21.66 -7.65
CA GLU A 167 -2.18 -22.40 -8.57
C GLU A 167 -1.37 -22.88 -9.78
N GLY A 168 -1.46 -24.18 -10.08
CA GLY A 168 -0.78 -24.78 -11.24
C GLY A 168 0.72 -25.04 -11.10
N LEU A 169 1.37 -24.71 -9.97
CA LEU A 169 2.83 -24.90 -9.81
C LEU A 169 3.28 -26.37 -9.62
N GLY A 170 2.38 -27.30 -9.32
CA GLY A 170 2.63 -28.75 -9.41
C GLY A 170 3.88 -29.28 -8.68
N ARG A 171 4.25 -28.69 -7.53
CA ARG A 171 5.55 -28.96 -6.89
C ARG A 171 5.70 -30.39 -6.33
N PRO A 172 6.91 -30.98 -6.40
CA PRO A 172 7.20 -32.27 -5.78
C PRO A 172 6.94 -32.23 -4.27
N GLY A 173 6.24 -33.24 -3.73
CA GLY A 173 5.96 -33.36 -2.29
C GLY A 173 4.66 -32.70 -1.81
N GLY A 174 3.84 -32.15 -2.71
CA GLY A 174 2.53 -31.58 -2.38
C GLY A 174 2.57 -30.20 -1.70
N LEU A 175 3.75 -29.62 -1.54
CA LEU A 175 3.96 -28.27 -1.04
C LEU A 175 3.78 -27.27 -2.20
N THR A 176 2.57 -26.72 -2.37
CA THR A 176 2.26 -25.80 -3.46
C THR A 176 2.44 -24.32 -3.11
N TYR A 177 2.58 -23.96 -1.83
CA TYR A 177 2.58 -22.57 -1.36
C TYR A 177 3.65 -22.31 -0.28
N SER A 178 4.42 -21.22 -0.42
CA SER A 178 5.22 -20.65 0.67
C SER A 178 4.34 -19.79 1.58
N SER A 179 4.51 -19.78 2.90
CA SER A 179 3.75 -18.87 3.77
C SER A 179 4.12 -17.42 3.48
N MET A 180 3.14 -16.56 3.20
CA MET A 180 3.35 -15.14 2.90
C MET A 180 2.37 -14.30 3.73
N GLU A 181 2.86 -13.19 4.26
CA GLU A 181 2.10 -12.28 5.10
C GLU A 181 2.33 -10.84 4.62
N LEU A 182 1.24 -10.09 4.40
CA LEU A 182 1.32 -8.69 3.99
C LEU A 182 1.67 -7.80 5.19
N THR A 183 2.68 -6.96 5.04
CA THR A 183 3.14 -6.05 6.10
C THR A 183 3.61 -4.71 5.53
N GLY A 184 3.99 -3.80 6.42
CA GLY A 184 4.44 -2.46 6.09
C GLY A 184 3.51 -1.36 6.60
N PRO A 185 3.90 -0.08 6.44
CA PRO A 185 3.15 1.03 7.00
C PRO A 185 1.71 1.09 6.52
N VAL A 186 1.49 0.95 5.21
CA VAL A 186 0.17 1.08 4.54
C VAL A 186 -0.86 0.07 5.07
N PRO A 187 -0.64 -1.26 4.96
CA PRO A 187 -1.61 -2.24 5.46
C PRO A 187 -1.79 -2.17 6.98
N VAL A 188 -0.74 -1.87 7.74
CA VAL A 188 -0.84 -1.75 9.20
C VAL A 188 -1.69 -0.53 9.59
N THR A 189 -1.46 0.64 9.01
CA THR A 189 -2.27 1.83 9.30
C THR A 189 -3.71 1.64 8.87
N GLN A 190 -3.95 0.99 7.73
CA GLN A 190 -5.30 0.72 7.25
C GLN A 190 -6.03 -0.27 8.16
N ALA A 191 -5.36 -1.36 8.58
CA ALA A 191 -5.92 -2.32 9.52
C ALA A 191 -6.26 -1.68 10.88
N ILE A 192 -5.41 -0.77 11.39
CA ILE A 192 -5.69 -0.01 12.61
C ILE A 192 -6.91 0.88 12.42
N THR A 193 -7.02 1.58 11.29
CA THR A 193 -8.16 2.46 10.98
C THR A 193 -9.46 1.68 10.91
N GLU A 194 -9.50 0.60 10.12
CA GLU A 194 -10.70 -0.24 9.95
C GLU A 194 -11.12 -0.86 11.28
N ARG A 195 -10.16 -1.41 12.04
CA ARG A 195 -10.41 -1.94 13.39
C ARG A 195 -10.96 -0.86 14.31
N SER A 196 -10.40 0.35 14.27
CA SER A 196 -10.86 1.47 15.10
C SER A 196 -12.29 1.87 14.76
N PHE A 197 -12.65 1.89 13.47
CA PHE A 197 -14.00 2.20 13.02
C PHE A 197 -15.01 1.14 13.48
N HIS A 198 -14.64 -0.13 13.36
CA HIS A 198 -15.45 -1.24 13.85
C HIS A 198 -15.69 -1.18 15.36
N GLU A 199 -14.62 -0.97 16.14
CA GLU A 199 -14.73 -0.83 17.59
C GLU A 199 -15.50 0.44 17.99
N PHE A 200 -15.39 1.54 17.23
CA PHE A 200 -16.20 2.74 17.45
C PHE A 200 -17.69 2.44 17.34
N TRP A 201 -18.15 1.76 16.28
CA TRP A 201 -19.57 1.39 16.14
C TRP A 201 -20.06 0.41 17.21
N ARG A 202 -19.15 -0.36 17.80
CA ARG A 202 -19.47 -1.25 18.92
C ARG A 202 -19.56 -0.50 20.26
N VAL A 203 -18.60 0.37 20.55
CA VAL A 203 -18.42 1.01 21.86
C VAL A 203 -19.22 2.30 21.97
N PHE A 204 -19.30 3.10 20.91
CA PHE A 204 -19.95 4.42 20.95
C PHE A 204 -21.43 4.34 21.33
N PRO A 205 -22.27 3.44 20.75
CA PRO A 205 -23.68 3.33 21.16
C PRO A 205 -23.84 2.87 22.62
N LEU A 206 -22.97 1.97 23.09
CA LEU A 206 -22.94 1.56 24.49
C LEU A 206 -22.61 2.74 25.40
N GLY A 207 -21.63 3.56 25.02
CA GLY A 207 -21.27 4.80 25.71
C GLY A 207 -22.42 5.79 25.80
N VAL A 208 -23.12 6.03 24.68
CA VAL A 208 -24.32 6.88 24.64
C VAL A 208 -25.39 6.36 25.60
N GLY A 209 -25.64 5.05 25.60
CA GLY A 209 -26.62 4.41 26.50
C GLY A 209 -26.25 4.56 27.98
N LEU A 210 -24.99 4.30 28.33
CA LEU A 210 -24.48 4.45 29.71
C LEU A 210 -24.51 5.91 30.17
N CYS A 211 -24.14 6.86 29.30
CA CYS A 211 -24.25 8.28 29.59
C CYS A 211 -25.71 8.70 29.82
N ALA A 212 -26.64 8.28 28.95
CA ALA A 212 -28.06 8.56 29.12
C ALA A 212 -28.61 8.00 30.44
N LEU A 213 -28.22 6.77 30.80
CA LEU A 213 -28.59 6.13 32.06
C LEU A 213 -28.03 6.91 33.27
N MET A 214 -26.76 7.33 33.21
CA MET A 214 -26.14 8.12 34.28
C MET A 214 -26.86 9.46 34.48
N ILE A 215 -27.14 10.20 33.40
CA ILE A 215 -27.90 11.47 33.49
C ILE A 215 -29.29 11.21 34.08
N PHE A 216 -29.96 10.16 33.63
CA PHE A 216 -31.26 9.79 34.16
C PHE A 216 -31.20 9.46 35.66
N ALA A 217 -30.18 8.73 36.11
CA ALA A 217 -30.00 8.37 37.52
C ALA A 217 -29.79 9.60 38.41
N LEU A 218 -29.01 10.59 37.95
CA LEU A 218 -28.71 11.82 38.69
C LEU A 218 -29.90 12.78 38.73
N HIS A 219 -30.53 13.05 37.59
CA HIS A 219 -31.58 14.07 37.49
C HIS A 219 -33.00 13.50 37.67
N ARG A 220 -33.17 12.17 37.61
CA ARG A 220 -34.44 11.45 37.71
C ARG A 220 -35.53 11.95 36.76
N ARG A 221 -35.14 12.58 35.65
CA ARG A 221 -36.05 13.21 34.68
C ARG A 221 -35.54 12.98 33.27
N ILE A 222 -36.37 12.33 32.44
CA ILE A 222 -36.04 12.08 31.02
C ILE A 222 -35.78 13.37 30.23
N ARG A 223 -36.41 14.49 30.64
CA ARG A 223 -36.18 15.80 30.02
C ARG A 223 -34.72 16.24 30.13
N ALA A 224 -34.02 15.93 31.22
CA ALA A 224 -32.60 16.27 31.37
C ALA A 224 -31.72 15.50 30.37
N VAL A 225 -32.01 14.21 30.17
CA VAL A 225 -31.34 13.37 29.19
C VAL A 225 -31.53 13.92 27.77
N LEU A 226 -32.76 14.32 27.43
CA LEU A 226 -33.05 14.85 26.09
C LEU A 226 -32.40 16.22 25.86
N ILE A 227 -32.46 17.13 26.84
CA ILE A 227 -31.91 18.49 26.71
C ILE A 227 -30.38 18.47 26.61
N ALA A 228 -29.69 17.58 27.34
CA ALA A 228 -28.23 17.49 27.27
C ALA A 228 -27.74 16.55 26.15
N GLY A 229 -28.43 15.42 25.93
CA GLY A 229 -27.97 14.36 25.03
C GLY A 229 -28.28 14.61 23.56
N VAL A 230 -29.49 15.06 23.23
CA VAL A 230 -29.90 15.22 21.82
C VAL A 230 -29.06 16.28 21.09
N PRO A 231 -28.84 17.50 21.64
CA PRO A 231 -27.99 18.48 20.98
C PRO A 231 -26.54 18.00 20.83
N THR A 232 -26.03 17.25 21.81
CA THR A 232 -24.68 16.68 21.77
C THR A 232 -24.54 15.66 20.65
N LEU A 233 -25.45 14.69 20.56
CA LEU A 233 -25.46 13.69 19.48
C LEU A 233 -25.62 14.35 18.11
N TYR A 234 -26.50 15.35 18.02
CA TYR A 234 -26.69 16.09 16.78
C TYR A 234 -25.41 16.80 16.32
N GLY A 235 -24.68 17.43 17.25
CA GLY A 235 -23.39 18.06 16.96
C GLY A 235 -22.33 17.06 16.49
N ILE A 236 -22.26 15.88 17.12
CA ILE A 236 -21.35 14.81 16.71
C ILE A 236 -21.69 14.29 15.32
N LEU A 237 -22.98 14.05 15.04
CA LEU A 237 -23.44 13.61 13.73
C LEU A 237 -23.12 14.62 12.63
N ILE A 238 -23.31 15.92 12.88
CA ILE A 238 -22.90 16.97 11.93
C ILE A 238 -21.39 16.97 11.74
N THR A 239 -20.61 16.90 12.82
CA THR A 239 -19.14 16.91 12.74
C THR A 239 -18.62 15.77 11.89
N TYR A 240 -19.08 14.53 12.15
CA TYR A 240 -18.71 13.37 11.33
C TYR A 240 -19.32 13.41 9.93
N GLY A 241 -20.52 13.96 9.77
CA GLY A 241 -21.16 14.15 8.47
C GLY A 241 -20.35 15.07 7.56
N ILE A 242 -19.83 16.18 8.10
CA ILE A 242 -18.93 17.09 7.37
C ILE A 242 -17.61 16.41 7.03
N ILE A 243 -17.03 15.66 7.97
CA ILE A 243 -15.78 14.91 7.73
C ILE A 243 -15.98 13.86 6.63
N GLY A 244 -17.06 13.10 6.67
CA GLY A 244 -17.39 12.13 5.62
C GLY A 244 -17.66 12.79 4.27
N TRP A 245 -18.33 13.95 4.26
CA TRP A 245 -18.55 14.72 3.03
C TRP A 245 -17.26 15.32 2.44
N TRP A 246 -16.26 15.60 3.28
CA TRP A 246 -14.96 16.12 2.86
C TRP A 246 -14.16 15.12 2.00
N GLY A 247 -14.53 13.83 2.02
CA GLY A 247 -13.97 12.82 1.12
C GLY A 247 -12.50 12.47 1.37
N ARG A 248 -11.98 12.77 2.57
CA ARG A 248 -10.63 12.35 3.00
C ARG A 248 -10.72 11.16 3.93
N GLU A 249 -9.69 10.32 3.89
CA GLU A 249 -9.56 9.16 4.77
C GLU A 249 -9.68 9.55 6.24
N VAL A 250 -10.47 8.77 6.97
CA VAL A 250 -10.70 9.00 8.39
C VAL A 250 -9.55 8.37 9.17
N THR A 251 -8.77 9.20 9.87
CA THR A 251 -7.69 8.67 10.71
C THR A 251 -8.22 8.10 12.03
N PRO A 252 -7.50 7.15 12.68
CA PRO A 252 -7.89 6.61 13.98
C PRO A 252 -8.13 7.69 15.04
N THR A 253 -7.36 8.79 14.98
CA THR A 253 -7.49 9.95 15.86
C THR A 253 -8.84 10.66 15.70
N ILE A 254 -9.33 10.79 14.46
CA ILE A 254 -10.65 11.38 14.18
C ILE A 254 -11.76 10.48 14.71
N ILE A 255 -11.62 9.16 14.57
CA ILE A 255 -12.58 8.18 15.12
C ILE A 255 -12.65 8.28 16.65
N ALA A 256 -11.49 8.40 17.31
CA ALA A 256 -11.40 8.54 18.76
C ALA A 256 -12.01 9.85 19.30
N LEU A 257 -12.20 10.87 18.46
CA LEU A 257 -12.77 12.15 18.86
C LEU A 257 -14.25 12.05 19.28
N GLY A 258 -14.99 11.06 18.78
CA GLY A 258 -16.44 10.95 18.97
C GLY A 258 -16.84 10.75 20.43
N PRO A 259 -16.29 9.74 21.14
CA PRO A 259 -16.52 9.59 22.58
C PRO A 259 -16.08 10.82 23.39
N ILE A 260 -15.00 11.50 22.99
CA ILE A 260 -14.50 12.71 23.66
C ILE A 260 -15.50 13.86 23.51
N LEU A 261 -15.97 14.12 22.29
CA LEU A 261 -16.99 15.13 22.00
C LEU A 261 -18.31 14.84 22.73
N MET A 262 -18.67 13.57 22.85
CA MET A 262 -19.85 13.14 23.63
C MET A 262 -19.70 13.50 25.10
N ALA A 263 -18.56 13.17 25.72
CA ALA A 263 -18.31 13.46 27.13
C ALA A 263 -18.33 14.97 27.41
N LEU A 264 -17.66 15.76 26.57
CA LEU A 264 -17.63 17.22 26.69
C LEU A 264 -19.01 17.85 26.46
N GLY A 265 -19.70 17.45 25.38
CA GLY A 265 -21.01 18.00 25.02
C GLY A 265 -22.06 17.74 26.11
N VAL A 266 -22.09 16.53 26.67
CA VAL A 266 -22.97 16.20 27.79
C VAL A 266 -22.62 17.03 29.04
N ALA A 267 -21.33 17.19 29.36
CA ALA A 267 -20.90 17.98 30.51
C ALA A 267 -21.38 19.44 30.39
N TYR A 268 -21.12 20.10 29.26
CA TYR A 268 -21.58 21.47 29.02
C TYR A 268 -23.11 21.58 29.02
N GLY A 269 -23.80 20.63 28.39
CA GLY A 269 -25.27 20.59 28.37
C GLY A 269 -25.88 20.47 29.77
N LEU A 270 -25.30 19.63 30.63
CA LEU A 270 -25.74 19.49 32.03
C LEU A 270 -25.43 20.73 32.85
N HIS A 271 -24.24 21.32 32.71
CA HIS A 271 -23.88 22.56 33.40
C HIS A 271 -24.83 23.69 33.04
N LEU A 272 -25.13 23.86 31.75
CA LEU A 272 -26.08 24.85 31.28
C LEU A 272 -27.50 24.57 31.80
N THR A 273 -27.93 23.31 31.78
CA THR A 273 -29.27 22.90 32.27
C THR A 273 -29.41 23.13 33.78
N ASN A 274 -28.38 22.81 34.56
CA ASN A 274 -28.36 23.08 36.00
C ASN A 274 -28.42 24.59 36.26
N ARG A 275 -27.59 25.39 35.56
CA ARG A 275 -27.59 26.85 35.71
C ARG A 275 -28.94 27.45 35.35
N PHE A 276 -29.53 27.03 34.23
CA PHE A 276 -30.87 27.43 33.84
C PHE A 276 -31.92 27.08 34.91
N THR A 277 -31.76 25.95 35.59
CA THR A 277 -32.67 25.49 36.66
C THR A 277 -32.53 26.30 37.95
N GLU A 278 -31.33 26.78 38.28
CA GLU A 278 -31.06 27.61 39.46
C GLU A 278 -31.53 29.06 39.33
N GLU A 279 -31.52 29.60 38.11
CA GLU A 279 -31.93 30.98 37.86
C GLU A 279 -33.45 31.18 38.07
N GLN A 280 -33.82 32.31 38.68
CA GLN A 280 -35.21 32.71 38.93
C GLN A 280 -35.70 33.71 37.89
N GLY A 281 -36.99 33.64 37.54
CA GLY A 281 -37.64 34.54 36.58
C GLY A 281 -38.40 33.77 35.49
N ASN A 282 -38.81 34.49 34.45
CA ASN A 282 -39.43 33.88 33.27
C ASN A 282 -38.38 33.08 32.46
N ALA A 283 -38.82 32.23 31.52
CA ALA A 283 -37.91 31.35 30.78
C ALA A 283 -36.86 32.11 29.95
N GLN A 284 -37.19 33.29 29.42
CA GLN A 284 -36.26 34.14 28.67
C GLN A 284 -35.19 34.77 29.56
N GLU A 285 -35.57 35.27 30.75
CA GLU A 285 -34.67 35.84 31.75
C GLU A 285 -33.71 34.77 32.28
N ARG A 286 -34.22 33.58 32.56
CA ARG A 286 -33.42 32.44 33.03
C ARG A 286 -32.40 32.01 31.98
N MET A 287 -32.78 31.96 30.71
CA MET A 287 -31.86 31.65 29.61
C MET A 287 -30.80 32.75 29.45
N MET A 288 -31.20 34.04 29.41
CA MET A 288 -30.25 35.15 29.30
C MET A 288 -29.23 35.16 30.44
N ARG A 289 -29.68 34.97 31.69
CA ARG A 289 -28.79 34.92 32.87
C ARG A 289 -27.91 33.68 32.89
N ALA A 290 -28.42 32.53 32.50
CA ALA A 290 -27.62 31.32 32.37
C ALA A 290 -26.53 31.51 31.31
N MET A 291 -26.85 32.07 30.13
CA MET A 291 -25.85 32.31 29.08
C MET A 291 -24.83 33.40 29.45
N SER A 292 -25.22 34.43 30.18
CA SER A 292 -24.28 35.49 30.60
C SER A 292 -23.33 35.06 31.73
N THR A 293 -23.67 34.00 32.47
CA THR A 293 -22.89 33.47 33.60
C THR A 293 -22.13 32.20 33.28
N THR A 294 -22.47 31.51 32.18
CA THR A 294 -21.83 30.26 31.74
C THR A 294 -21.09 30.51 30.42
N GLY A 295 -19.77 30.75 30.46
CA GLY A 295 -18.98 30.98 29.23
C GLY A 295 -17.76 31.93 29.37
N ARG A 296 -17.12 32.02 30.54
CA ARG A 296 -15.82 32.70 30.70
C ARG A 296 -14.69 31.69 30.66
#